data_AF-A0A2V9WG59-F1
#
_entry.id   AF-A0A2V9WG59-F1
#
_cell.length_a   1.000
_cell.length_b   1.000
_cell.length_c   1.000
_cell.angle_alpha   90.00
_cell.angle_beta   90.00
_cell.angle_gamma   90.00
#
_symmetry.space_group_name_H-M   'P 1'
#
loop_
_entity.id
_entity.type
_entity.pdbx_description
1 polymer ?
#
loop_
_entity_poly.entity_id
_entity_poly.type
_entity_poly.pdbx_seq_one_letter_code
_entity_poly.pdbx_strand_id
1 'polypeptide(L)'
;MRKRSIVFGFSLLLSAAAFAVSAERQKGGAEKEVRHVLLISVDGLHALDVAKYAASHPHSALAELASHGVTYSGANTPQNSDSFPGLLALLTGGSPVTSGLLYDVSYDRTIFDPTNTTCTGTAGNMMVFDESIDKYDAQNVSLNVIDPAKLPRHRNPNGNCVALWPHQALRTNTIFEVVRESGGHTAWEDKHLLTTW
;
A
#
# COMPACT_ATOMS: atom_id res chain seq x y z
N MET A 1 -15.40 -62.89 39.32
CA MET A 1 -15.86 -61.56 38.88
C MET A 1 -14.65 -60.65 38.61
N ARG A 2 -14.34 -60.37 37.35
CA ARG A 2 -13.65 -59.16 36.87
C ARG A 2 -13.70 -59.18 35.34
N LYS A 3 -14.69 -58.49 34.76
CA LYS A 3 -14.81 -58.29 33.31
C LYS A 3 -13.67 -57.36 32.87
N ARG A 4 -12.82 -57.80 31.95
CA ARG A 4 -11.81 -56.95 31.29
C ARG A 4 -12.48 -56.31 30.08
N SER A 5 -12.67 -55.00 30.12
CA SER A 5 -13.17 -54.22 28.99
C SER A 5 -12.02 -53.94 28.02
N ILE A 6 -12.17 -54.32 26.76
CA ILE A 6 -11.28 -53.96 25.65
C ILE A 6 -11.83 -52.66 25.06
N VAL A 7 -11.04 -51.59 25.12
CA VAL A 7 -11.36 -50.31 24.45
C VAL A 7 -10.75 -50.37 23.05
N PHE A 8 -11.60 -50.38 22.03
CA PHE A 8 -11.18 -50.15 20.64
C PHE A 8 -11.10 -48.65 20.40
N GLY A 9 -9.89 -48.14 20.17
CA GLY A 9 -9.67 -46.78 19.66
C GLY A 9 -9.93 -46.74 18.17
N PHE A 10 -10.99 -46.06 17.75
CA PHE A 10 -11.22 -45.73 16.34
C PHE A 10 -10.45 -44.45 16.01
N SER A 11 -9.32 -44.57 15.33
CA SER A 11 -8.61 -43.43 14.74
C SER A 11 -9.32 -43.04 13.45
N LEU A 12 -10.06 -41.93 13.47
CA LEU A 12 -10.67 -41.33 12.29
C LEU A 12 -9.59 -40.56 11.51
N LEU A 13 -9.03 -41.18 10.47
CA LEU A 13 -8.16 -40.50 9.50
C LEU A 13 -9.03 -39.58 8.64
N LEU A 14 -9.07 -38.27 8.95
CA LEU A 14 -9.60 -37.26 8.03
C LEU A 14 -8.63 -37.13 6.85
N SER A 15 -9.00 -37.71 5.72
CA SER A 15 -8.33 -37.46 4.44
C SER A 15 -8.72 -36.06 3.98
N ALA A 16 -7.79 -35.10 4.01
CA ALA A 16 -7.98 -33.78 3.43
C ALA A 16 -7.99 -33.92 1.89
N ALA A 17 -9.18 -34.01 1.31
CA ALA A 17 -9.34 -33.86 -0.13
C ALA A 17 -9.04 -32.39 -0.49
N ALA A 18 -7.86 -32.15 -1.05
CA ALA A 18 -7.52 -30.88 -1.63
C ALA A 18 -8.42 -30.65 -2.86
N PHE A 19 -9.47 -29.84 -2.69
CA PHE A 19 -10.19 -29.28 -3.82
C PHE A 19 -9.29 -28.22 -4.47
N ALA A 20 -8.49 -28.66 -5.44
CA ALA A 20 -7.87 -27.73 -6.38
C ALA A 20 -9.00 -27.15 -7.24
N VAL A 21 -9.46 -25.94 -6.89
CA VAL A 21 -10.25 -25.12 -7.82
C VAL A 21 -9.30 -24.71 -8.94
N SER A 22 -9.27 -25.51 -10.01
CA SER A 22 -8.72 -25.07 -11.28
C SER A 22 -9.63 -23.96 -11.77
N ALA A 23 -9.19 -22.71 -11.66
CA ALA A 23 -9.81 -21.59 -12.37
C ALA A 23 -9.63 -21.87 -13.87
N GLU A 24 -10.66 -22.42 -14.50
CA GLU A 24 -10.70 -22.59 -15.95
C GLU A 24 -10.68 -21.20 -16.58
N ARG A 25 -9.53 -20.84 -17.16
CA ARG A 25 -9.39 -19.60 -17.92
C ARG A 25 -10.29 -19.71 -19.15
N GLN A 26 -11.51 -19.18 -19.08
CA GLN A 26 -12.36 -19.05 -20.25
C GLN A 26 -11.59 -18.24 -21.31
N LYS A 27 -11.19 -18.90 -22.40
CA LYS A 27 -10.78 -18.23 -23.64
C LYS A 27 -12.03 -17.66 -24.30
N GLY A 28 -12.48 -16.50 -23.82
CA GLY A 28 -13.62 -15.77 -24.37
C GLY A 28 -13.17 -14.52 -25.13
N GLY A 29 -13.24 -14.57 -26.47
CA GLY A 29 -13.07 -13.41 -27.35
C GLY A 29 -11.63 -12.90 -27.48
N ALA A 30 -11.31 -12.26 -28.60
CA ALA A 30 -10.09 -11.45 -28.69
C ALA A 30 -10.19 -10.34 -27.65
N GLU A 31 -9.64 -10.56 -26.46
CA GLU A 31 -9.53 -9.53 -25.43
C GLU A 31 -8.88 -8.32 -26.10
N LYS A 32 -9.60 -7.20 -26.14
CA LYS A 32 -8.99 -5.93 -26.49
C LYS A 32 -7.85 -5.73 -25.50
N GLU A 33 -6.64 -5.76 -26.01
CA GLU A 33 -5.44 -5.61 -25.19
C GLU A 33 -5.51 -4.27 -24.45
N VAL A 34 -5.48 -4.32 -23.12
CA VAL A 34 -5.45 -3.12 -22.28
C VAL A 34 -4.08 -2.47 -22.45
N ARG A 35 -4.04 -1.30 -23.09
CA ARG A 35 -2.80 -0.56 -23.35
C ARG A 35 -2.41 0.39 -22.22
N HIS A 36 -3.39 0.93 -21.51
CA HIS A 36 -3.20 1.92 -20.46
C HIS A 36 -4.13 1.63 -19.29
N VAL A 37 -3.62 1.87 -18.08
CA VAL A 37 -4.36 1.77 -16.82
C VAL A 37 -4.19 3.09 -16.08
N LEU A 38 -5.30 3.65 -15.59
CA LEU A 38 -5.32 4.86 -14.78
C LEU A 38 -5.95 4.53 -13.43
N LEU A 39 -5.23 4.79 -12.35
CA LEU A 39 -5.74 4.72 -10.98
C LEU A 39 -6.00 6.15 -10.49
N ILE A 40 -7.23 6.44 -10.10
CA ILE A 40 -7.61 7.71 -9.47
C ILE A 40 -8.04 7.40 -8.05
N SER A 41 -7.30 7.91 -7.07
CA SER A 41 -7.66 7.88 -5.66
C SER A 41 -8.05 9.30 -5.24
N VAL A 42 -9.21 9.47 -4.61
CA VAL A 42 -9.68 10.77 -4.15
C VAL A 42 -9.74 10.74 -2.63
N ASP A 43 -8.90 11.54 -1.99
CA ASP A 43 -8.80 11.62 -0.53
C ASP A 43 -10.15 12.05 0.09
N GLY A 44 -10.62 11.30 1.08
CA GLY A 44 -11.86 11.56 1.81
C GLY A 44 -13.17 11.37 1.02
N LEU A 45 -13.16 10.77 -0.17
CA LEU A 45 -14.37 10.58 -0.98
C LEU A 45 -15.19 9.37 -0.51
N HIS A 46 -16.31 9.60 0.19
CA HIS A 46 -17.16 8.52 0.66
C HIS A 46 -18.08 7.98 -0.45
N ALA A 47 -18.48 6.71 -0.33
CA ALA A 47 -19.45 6.11 -1.26
C ALA A 47 -20.77 6.88 -1.37
N LEU A 48 -21.22 7.50 -0.27
CA LEU A 48 -22.42 8.33 -0.25
C LEU A 48 -22.24 9.62 -1.05
N ASP A 49 -21.04 10.20 -1.03
CA ASP A 49 -20.72 11.43 -1.77
C ASP A 49 -20.77 11.15 -3.28
N VAL A 50 -20.18 10.03 -3.72
CA VAL A 50 -20.26 9.57 -5.12
C VAL A 50 -21.71 9.38 -5.54
N ALA A 51 -22.51 8.67 -4.74
CA ALA A 51 -23.92 8.39 -5.07
C ALA A 51 -24.75 9.68 -5.20
N LYS A 52 -24.60 10.61 -4.26
CA LYS A 52 -25.32 11.90 -4.30
C LYS A 52 -24.83 12.79 -5.44
N TYR A 53 -23.54 12.82 -5.70
CA TYR A 53 -22.96 13.66 -6.75
C TYR A 53 -23.39 13.17 -8.13
N ALA A 54 -23.28 11.87 -8.42
CA ALA A 54 -23.69 11.30 -9.70
C ALA A 54 -25.20 11.49 -9.96
N ALA A 55 -26.05 11.36 -8.92
CA ALA A 55 -27.49 11.58 -9.04
C ALA A 55 -27.86 13.05 -9.34
N SER A 56 -27.13 14.02 -8.76
CA SER A 56 -27.37 15.46 -8.97
C SER A 56 -26.68 16.02 -10.21
N HIS A 57 -25.64 15.34 -10.72
CA HIS A 57 -24.85 15.74 -11.89
C HIS A 57 -24.76 14.60 -12.91
N PRO A 58 -25.88 14.24 -13.58
CA PRO A 58 -25.94 13.07 -14.46
C PRO A 58 -25.06 13.17 -15.72
N HIS A 59 -24.59 14.37 -16.07
CA HIS A 59 -23.69 14.62 -17.19
C HIS A 59 -22.24 14.89 -16.77
N SER A 60 -21.89 14.62 -15.50
CA SER A 60 -20.51 14.73 -15.02
C SER A 60 -19.66 13.54 -15.46
N ALA A 61 -18.34 13.74 -15.55
CA ALA A 61 -17.39 12.66 -15.85
C ALA A 61 -17.50 11.48 -14.86
N LEU A 62 -17.77 11.75 -13.57
CA LEU A 62 -17.94 10.70 -12.56
C LEU A 62 -19.21 9.87 -12.81
N ALA A 63 -20.32 10.52 -13.20
CA ALA A 63 -21.56 9.81 -13.56
C ALA A 63 -21.37 8.99 -14.86
N GLU A 64 -20.64 9.52 -15.83
CA GLU A 64 -20.28 8.80 -17.05
C GLU A 64 -19.46 7.54 -16.72
N LEU A 65 -18.37 7.67 -15.94
CA LEU A 65 -17.56 6.53 -15.49
C LEU A 65 -18.38 5.48 -14.74
N ALA A 66 -19.24 5.91 -13.82
CA ALA A 66 -20.08 4.99 -13.03
C ALA A 66 -21.11 4.23 -13.88
N SER A 67 -21.63 4.84 -14.96
CA SER A 67 -22.62 4.21 -15.84
C SER A 67 -22.00 3.25 -16.88
N HIS A 68 -20.72 3.43 -17.20
CA HIS A 68 -19.97 2.55 -18.11
C HIS A 68 -19.11 1.49 -17.41
N GLY A 69 -18.96 1.56 -16.08
CA GLY A 69 -18.10 0.69 -15.29
C GLY A 69 -18.84 -0.27 -14.37
N VAL A 70 -18.08 -0.94 -13.49
CA VAL A 70 -18.60 -1.77 -12.40
C VAL A 70 -18.39 -1.05 -11.09
N THR A 71 -19.46 -0.79 -10.35
CA THR A 71 -19.38 -0.18 -9.01
C THR A 71 -19.35 -1.25 -7.93
N TYR A 72 -18.28 -1.26 -7.13
CA TYR A 72 -18.15 -2.12 -5.95
C TYR A 72 -18.61 -1.39 -4.70
N SER A 73 -19.89 -1.54 -4.33
CA SER A 73 -20.50 -0.84 -3.19
C SER A 73 -20.08 -1.36 -1.80
N GLY A 74 -19.39 -2.50 -1.75
CA GLY A 74 -18.83 -3.11 -0.53
C GLY A 74 -17.32 -3.00 -0.40
N ALA A 75 -16.67 -2.09 -1.15
CA ALA A 75 -15.24 -1.86 -1.05
C ALA A 75 -14.89 -1.18 0.29
N ASN A 76 -13.78 -1.60 0.91
CA ASN A 76 -13.31 -1.04 2.18
C ASN A 76 -11.80 -0.79 2.10
N THR A 77 -11.36 0.30 2.73
CA THR A 77 -9.95 0.57 3.00
C THR A 77 -9.51 -0.13 4.29
N PRO A 78 -8.20 -0.19 4.59
CA PRO A 78 -7.74 -0.51 5.95
C PRO A 78 -8.50 0.29 7.02
N GLN A 79 -8.77 -0.33 8.17
CA GLN A 79 -9.63 0.25 9.22
C GLN A 79 -9.07 1.54 9.84
N ASN A 80 -7.77 1.78 9.71
CA ASN A 80 -7.20 3.10 9.94
C ASN A 80 -7.55 4.00 8.74
N SER A 81 -8.57 4.83 8.91
CA SER A 81 -9.13 5.73 7.89
C SER A 81 -8.22 6.92 7.52
N ASP A 82 -6.92 6.66 7.38
CA ASP A 82 -5.95 7.63 6.88
C ASP A 82 -5.67 7.39 5.38
N SER A 83 -5.36 8.47 4.67
CA SER A 83 -5.05 8.44 3.24
C SER A 83 -3.86 7.53 2.90
N PHE A 84 -2.82 7.52 3.74
CA PHE A 84 -1.57 6.81 3.49
C PHE A 84 -1.70 5.27 3.46
N PRO A 85 -2.24 4.61 4.49
CA PRO A 85 -2.48 3.16 4.48
C PRO A 85 -3.51 2.75 3.41
N GLY A 86 -4.52 3.60 3.15
CA GLY A 86 -5.51 3.38 2.09
C GLY A 86 -4.88 3.33 0.71
N LEU A 87 -4.02 4.30 0.41
CA LEU A 87 -3.31 4.35 -0.85
C LEU A 87 -2.34 3.17 -1.01
N LEU A 88 -1.59 2.83 0.04
CA LEU A 88 -0.68 1.69 0.00
C LEU A 88 -1.39 0.37 -0.26
N ALA A 89 -2.60 0.18 0.26
CA ALA A 89 -3.38 -1.01 -0.06
C ALA A 89 -3.69 -1.12 -1.55
N LEU A 90 -4.04 0.00 -2.21
CA LEU A 90 -4.28 0.05 -3.66
C LEU A 90 -3.00 -0.21 -4.47
N LEU A 91 -1.87 0.36 -4.04
CA LEU A 91 -0.62 0.31 -4.78
C LEU A 91 0.16 -0.99 -4.61
N THR A 92 -0.05 -1.71 -3.52
CA THR A 92 0.72 -2.93 -3.19
C THR A 92 -0.13 -4.19 -3.17
N GLY A 93 -1.46 -4.06 -3.11
CA GLY A 93 -2.36 -5.17 -2.78
C GLY A 93 -2.22 -5.69 -1.35
N GLY A 94 -1.42 -5.01 -0.51
CA GLY A 94 -1.12 -5.39 0.85
C GLY A 94 -1.99 -4.71 1.90
N SER A 95 -1.71 -5.01 3.17
CA SER A 95 -2.23 -4.31 4.34
C SER A 95 -1.08 -3.59 5.06
N PRO A 96 -1.35 -2.72 6.05
CA PRO A 96 -0.30 -2.12 6.89
C PRO A 96 0.68 -3.14 7.50
N VAL A 97 0.20 -4.37 7.76
CA VAL A 97 1.04 -5.47 8.27
C VAL A 97 2.10 -5.90 7.25
N THR A 98 1.74 -5.96 5.97
CA THR A 98 2.63 -6.44 4.89
C THR A 98 3.43 -5.32 4.25
N SER A 99 2.85 -4.12 4.10
CA SER A 99 3.59 -2.95 3.61
C SER A 99 4.58 -2.42 4.65
N GLY A 100 4.32 -2.67 5.94
CA GLY A 100 5.15 -2.25 7.06
C GLY A 100 4.88 -0.82 7.53
N LEU A 101 3.88 -0.14 6.97
CA LEU A 101 3.57 1.26 7.24
C LEU A 101 2.11 1.43 7.66
N LEU A 102 1.89 2.08 8.80
CA LEU A 102 0.57 2.36 9.34
C LEU A 102 0.12 3.81 9.08
N TYR A 103 1.07 4.74 9.10
CA TYR A 103 0.91 6.18 8.87
C TYR A 103 2.17 6.73 8.18
N ASP A 104 2.03 7.87 7.52
CA ASP A 104 3.12 8.70 6.97
C ASP A 104 4.09 9.19 8.05
N VAL A 105 3.58 9.41 9.26
CA VAL A 105 4.38 9.66 10.45
C VAL A 105 4.23 8.50 11.45
N SER A 106 5.32 7.76 11.65
CA SER A 106 5.37 6.59 12.52
C SER A 106 6.62 6.59 13.40
N TYR A 107 6.66 5.79 14.47
CA TYR A 107 7.89 5.58 15.25
C TYR A 107 8.53 4.25 14.90
N ASP A 108 9.81 4.27 14.50
CA ASP A 108 10.59 3.07 14.19
C ASP A 108 11.77 2.95 15.16
N ARG A 109 11.87 1.78 15.80
CA ARG A 109 12.90 1.44 16.80
C ARG A 109 14.28 1.13 16.20
N THR A 110 14.39 1.07 14.87
CA THR A 110 15.59 0.63 14.14
C THR A 110 16.31 1.77 13.42
N ILE A 111 15.67 2.94 13.34
CA ILE A 111 16.21 4.14 12.71
C ILE A 111 16.80 5.11 13.74
N PHE A 112 17.55 6.09 13.26
CA PHE A 112 18.22 7.09 14.06
C PHE A 112 17.78 8.50 13.64
N ASP A 113 18.02 9.45 14.54
CA ASP A 113 17.82 10.88 14.28
C ASP A 113 18.52 11.33 12.97
N PRO A 114 17.94 12.26 12.18
CA PRO A 114 18.55 12.77 10.96
C PRO A 114 19.99 13.29 11.14
N THR A 115 20.29 13.86 12.31
CA THR A 115 21.63 14.38 12.65
C THR A 115 22.66 13.29 12.98
N ASN A 116 22.21 12.06 13.27
CA ASN A 116 23.09 10.93 13.61
C ASN A 116 23.65 10.25 12.35
N THR A 117 24.62 10.89 11.73
CA THR A 117 25.26 10.42 10.48
C THR A 117 26.12 9.16 10.64
N THR A 118 26.34 8.68 11.87
CA THR A 118 27.11 7.46 12.17
C THR A 118 26.24 6.27 12.57
N CYS A 119 24.93 6.47 12.80
CA CYS A 119 23.99 5.44 13.26
C CYS A 119 24.50 4.70 14.50
N THR A 120 25.05 5.45 15.46
CA THR A 120 25.63 4.93 16.71
C THR A 120 24.75 5.24 17.91
N GLY A 121 24.84 4.41 18.96
CA GLY A 121 24.04 4.55 20.17
C GLY A 121 22.68 3.86 20.07
N THR A 122 21.74 4.30 20.91
CA THR A 122 20.38 3.75 20.96
C THR A 122 19.58 4.16 19.72
N ALA A 123 19.05 3.18 18.99
CA ALA A 123 18.14 3.41 17.88
C ALA A 123 16.71 3.69 18.40
N GLY A 124 15.91 4.34 17.56
CA GLY A 124 14.56 4.77 17.86
C GLY A 124 14.33 6.22 17.48
N ASN A 125 13.58 6.47 16.42
CA ASN A 125 13.21 7.82 16.03
C ASN A 125 11.83 7.86 15.34
N MET A 126 11.28 9.07 15.21
CA MET A 126 10.17 9.30 14.29
C MET A 126 10.64 9.13 12.84
N MET A 127 9.89 8.35 12.10
CA MET A 127 9.91 8.25 10.65
C MET A 127 8.84 9.20 10.13
N VAL A 128 9.27 10.36 9.62
CA VAL A 128 8.40 11.45 9.18
C VAL A 128 8.45 11.51 7.66
N PHE A 129 7.38 11.09 6.98
CA PHE A 129 7.24 11.13 5.52
C PHE A 129 6.01 11.94 5.08
N ASP A 130 5.75 13.04 5.79
CA ASP A 130 4.77 14.07 5.44
C ASP A 130 5.45 15.27 4.75
N GLU A 131 4.72 16.36 4.49
CA GLU A 131 5.27 17.55 3.83
C GLU A 131 6.39 18.23 4.64
N SER A 132 6.51 17.98 5.95
CA SER A 132 7.47 18.67 6.80
C SER A 132 8.93 18.38 6.43
N ILE A 133 9.18 17.29 5.71
CA ILE A 133 10.50 16.93 5.19
C ILE A 133 10.87 17.64 3.88
N ASP A 134 9.99 18.47 3.32
CA ASP A 134 10.30 19.26 2.13
C ASP A 134 11.24 20.43 2.42
N LYS A 135 11.88 20.91 1.34
CA LYS A 135 12.46 22.24 1.27
C LYS A 135 11.37 23.28 1.03
N TYR A 136 11.50 24.41 1.70
CA TYR A 136 10.58 25.54 1.57
C TYR A 136 11.33 26.78 1.09
N ASP A 137 10.65 27.62 0.32
CA ASP A 137 11.16 28.95 -0.02
C ASP A 137 11.03 29.94 1.15
N ALA A 138 11.47 31.19 0.92
CA ALA A 138 11.40 32.25 1.92
C ALA A 138 9.96 32.67 2.27
N GLN A 139 8.96 32.26 1.49
CA GLN A 139 7.53 32.51 1.69
C GLN A 139 6.83 31.31 2.36
N ASN A 140 7.59 30.28 2.76
CA ASN A 140 7.07 29.05 3.35
C ASN A 140 6.17 28.25 2.40
N VAL A 141 6.49 28.26 1.10
CA VAL A 141 5.87 27.40 0.08
C VAL A 141 6.78 26.19 -0.17
N SER A 142 6.21 24.98 -0.18
CA SER A 142 6.99 23.77 -0.50
C SER A 142 7.51 23.86 -1.92
N LEU A 143 8.80 23.52 -2.10
CA LEU A 143 9.44 23.40 -3.40
C LEU A 143 9.17 22.04 -4.06
N ASN A 144 8.38 21.16 -3.43
CA ASN A 144 8.15 19.77 -3.84
C ASN A 144 9.48 19.00 -4.02
N VAL A 145 10.45 19.29 -3.15
CA VAL A 145 11.77 18.65 -3.12
C VAL A 145 12.07 18.27 -1.68
N ILE A 146 12.21 16.97 -1.44
CA ILE A 146 12.61 16.42 -0.14
C ILE A 146 13.95 17.01 0.28
N ASP A 147 14.06 17.43 1.55
CA ASP A 147 15.32 17.79 2.20
C ASP A 147 15.99 16.54 2.81
N PRO A 148 17.09 16.03 2.22
CA PRO A 148 17.74 14.82 2.73
C PRO A 148 18.29 14.97 4.14
N ALA A 149 18.48 16.21 4.63
CA ALA A 149 18.93 16.48 5.99
C ALA A 149 17.84 16.25 7.05
N LYS A 150 16.58 16.19 6.63
CA LYS A 150 15.43 15.90 7.52
C LYS A 150 15.07 14.42 7.56
N LEU A 151 15.63 13.61 6.65
CA LEU A 151 15.36 12.18 6.60
C LEU A 151 16.03 11.44 7.77
N PRO A 152 15.33 10.51 8.43
CA PRO A 152 15.93 9.67 9.45
C PRO A 152 17.06 8.83 8.87
N ARG A 153 17.98 8.38 9.72
CA ARG A 153 19.12 7.56 9.30
C ARG A 153 18.87 6.09 9.58
N HIS A 154 19.38 5.21 8.74
CA HIS A 154 19.38 3.77 8.98
C HIS A 154 20.68 3.14 8.50
N ARG A 155 20.96 1.93 8.98
CA ARG A 155 22.05 1.11 8.44
C ARG A 155 21.52 0.33 7.24
N ASN A 156 22.12 0.53 6.07
CA ASN A 156 21.81 -0.27 4.89
C ASN A 156 22.37 -1.70 5.02
N PRO A 157 22.06 -2.62 4.09
CA PRO A 157 22.55 -4.00 4.14
C PRO A 157 24.08 -4.14 4.19
N ASN A 158 24.82 -3.12 3.72
CA ASN A 158 26.29 -3.08 3.77
C ASN A 158 26.83 -2.51 5.11
N GLY A 159 25.95 -2.17 6.05
CA GLY A 159 26.29 -1.61 7.35
C GLY A 159 26.56 -0.11 7.37
N ASN A 160 26.43 0.59 6.23
CA ASN A 160 26.67 2.02 6.12
C ASN A 160 25.47 2.81 6.66
N CYS A 161 25.74 3.88 7.40
CA CYS A 161 24.70 4.80 7.87
C CYS A 161 24.28 5.74 6.75
N VAL A 162 23.05 5.61 6.26
CA VAL A 162 22.49 6.37 5.13
C VAL A 162 21.14 6.97 5.50
N ALA A 163 20.66 7.95 4.73
CA ALA A 163 19.30 8.46 4.87
C ALA A 163 18.30 7.39 4.44
N LEU A 164 17.23 7.21 5.21
CA LEU A 164 16.11 6.35 4.85
C LEU A 164 15.13 7.18 4.00
N TRP A 165 15.06 6.85 2.72
CA TRP A 165 14.11 7.49 1.81
C TRP A 165 12.71 6.86 1.94
N PRO A 166 11.64 7.62 1.68
CA PRO A 166 10.27 7.10 1.75
C PRO A 166 10.08 5.77 0.98
N HIS A 167 10.50 5.70 -0.28
CA HIS A 167 10.37 4.50 -1.11
C HIS A 167 11.12 3.26 -0.54
N GLN A 168 12.14 3.46 0.31
CA GLN A 168 12.90 2.37 0.94
C GLN A 168 12.22 1.80 2.18
N ALA A 169 11.23 2.48 2.73
CA ALA A 169 10.53 2.05 3.94
C ALA A 169 9.47 0.97 3.65
N LEU A 170 9.05 0.81 2.38
CA LEU A 170 8.12 -0.22 1.97
C LEU A 170 8.79 -1.60 2.02
N ARG A 171 8.05 -2.58 2.55
CA ARG A 171 8.50 -3.99 2.65
C ARG A 171 8.00 -4.86 1.50
N THR A 172 7.29 -4.27 0.55
CA THR A 172 6.64 -4.94 -0.57
C THR A 172 6.77 -4.09 -1.82
N ASN A 173 6.74 -4.73 -2.97
CA ASN A 173 6.72 -4.06 -4.26
C ASN A 173 5.37 -3.38 -4.46
N THR A 174 5.41 -2.29 -5.22
CA THR A 174 4.28 -1.54 -5.74
C THR A 174 3.93 -2.01 -7.15
N ILE A 175 2.70 -1.72 -7.60
CA ILE A 175 2.27 -1.92 -8.99
C ILE A 175 3.19 -1.17 -9.97
N PHE A 176 3.82 -0.06 -9.55
CA PHE A 176 4.74 0.69 -10.39
C PHE A 176 6.04 -0.06 -10.66
N GLU A 177 6.62 -0.68 -9.62
CA GLU A 177 7.81 -1.52 -9.77
C GLU A 177 7.51 -2.72 -10.67
N VAL A 178 6.37 -3.40 -10.45
CA VAL A 178 5.95 -4.54 -11.28
C VAL A 178 5.78 -4.13 -12.75
N VAL A 179 5.14 -2.99 -13.04
CA VAL A 179 4.99 -2.49 -14.41
C VAL A 179 6.34 -2.13 -15.03
N ARG A 180 7.23 -1.44 -14.30
CA ARG A 180 8.57 -1.09 -14.81
C ARG A 180 9.43 -2.32 -15.07
N GLU A 181 9.41 -3.32 -14.19
CA GLU A 181 10.12 -4.60 -14.39
C GLU A 181 9.65 -5.34 -15.65
N SER A 182 8.37 -5.17 -16.01
CA SER A 182 7.81 -5.71 -17.27
C SER A 182 8.12 -4.88 -18.52
N GLY A 183 8.89 -3.79 -18.39
CA GLY A 183 9.24 -2.88 -19.49
C GLY A 183 8.20 -1.79 -19.78
N GLY A 184 7.21 -1.64 -18.91
CA GLY A 184 6.18 -0.60 -19.02
C GLY A 184 6.61 0.77 -18.50
N HIS A 185 5.83 1.80 -18.84
CA HIS A 185 6.01 3.15 -18.33
C HIS A 185 4.99 3.46 -17.22
N THR A 186 5.45 4.17 -16.19
CA THR A 186 4.64 4.59 -15.05
C THR A 186 4.74 6.10 -14.89
N ALA A 187 3.61 6.75 -14.61
CA ALA A 187 3.54 8.15 -14.21
C ALA A 187 2.77 8.25 -12.88
N TRP A 188 3.11 9.23 -12.06
CA TRP A 188 2.58 9.37 -10.73
C TRP A 188 2.47 10.84 -10.31
N GLU A 189 1.35 11.19 -9.70
CA GLU A 189 1.08 12.48 -9.08
C GLU A 189 0.20 12.21 -7.85
N ASP A 190 0.66 12.62 -6.68
CA ASP A 190 0.01 12.30 -5.42
C ASP A 190 0.40 13.26 -4.31
N LYS A 191 -0.40 13.23 -3.25
CA LYS A 191 -0.16 13.93 -1.98
C LYS A 191 1.02 13.34 -1.19
N HIS A 192 1.28 12.04 -1.28
CA HIS A 192 2.26 11.34 -0.46
C HIS A 192 3.59 11.10 -1.19
N LEU A 193 4.68 11.20 -0.41
CA LEU A 193 6.06 11.15 -0.92
C LEU A 193 6.63 9.74 -1.13
N LEU A 194 5.84 8.67 -0.89
CA LEU A 194 6.35 7.29 -0.84
C LEU A 194 6.79 6.68 -2.18
N THR A 195 6.27 7.19 -3.29
CA THR A 195 6.40 6.56 -4.62
C THR A 195 7.16 7.41 -5.62
N THR A 196 7.78 8.50 -5.17
CA THR A 196 8.68 9.30 -6.00
C THR A 196 10.05 8.60 -6.09
N TRP A 197 10.47 8.36 -7.34
CA TRP A 197 11.72 7.69 -7.71
C TRP A 197 12.68 8.69 -8.34
#